data_AF-A0A1V5NYD4-F1
#
_entry.id   AF-A0A1V5NYD4-F1
#
_cell.length_a   1.000
_cell.length_b   1.000
_cell.length_c   1.000
_cell.angle_alpha   90.00
_cell.angle_beta   90.00
_cell.angle_gamma   90.00
#
_symmetry.space_group_name_H-M   'P 1'
#
loop_
_entity.id
_entity.type
_entity.pdbx_description
1 polymer ?
#
loop_
_entity_poly.entity_id
_entity_poly.type
_entity_poly.pdbx_seq_one_letter_code
_entity_poly.pdbx_strand_id
1 'polypeptide(L)'
;MDESQFLAPYYDKNTHKGFEIIGLAFEKTDTFSKAVSNVKRLQKRFKINYPLLIASNRDKIKKTMPRLNNFIGFPTTIILDKSHKVRKVHAGFSGAATGIAYEQYKDEFHLFIEKLLAE
;
A
#
# COMPACT_ATOMS: atom_id res chain seq x y z
N MET A 1 -7.93 3.38 -5.42
CA MET A 1 -8.91 2.74 -4.52
C MET A 1 -8.89 1.23 -4.72
N ASP A 2 -8.72 0.78 -5.96
CA ASP A 2 -8.53 -0.63 -6.34
C ASP A 2 -7.43 -1.33 -5.53
N GLU A 3 -6.30 -0.67 -5.28
CA GLU A 3 -5.23 -1.21 -4.42
C GLU A 3 -5.74 -1.55 -3.01
N SER A 4 -6.49 -0.65 -2.36
CA SER A 4 -7.05 -0.92 -1.03
C SER A 4 -8.06 -2.07 -1.05
N GLN A 5 -8.85 -2.18 -2.13
CA GLN A 5 -9.80 -3.27 -2.32
C GLN A 5 -9.11 -4.62 -2.53
N PHE A 6 -7.90 -4.63 -3.08
CA PHE A 6 -7.05 -5.82 -3.19
C PHE A 6 -6.32 -6.15 -1.87
N LEU A 7 -5.62 -5.17 -1.28
CA LEU A 7 -4.74 -5.39 -0.13
C LEU A 7 -5.50 -5.66 1.17
N ALA A 8 -6.67 -5.07 1.39
CA ALA A 8 -7.43 -5.28 2.63
C ALA A 8 -7.78 -6.77 2.87
N PRO A 9 -8.48 -7.47 1.95
CA PRO A 9 -8.75 -8.88 2.13
C PRO A 9 -7.49 -9.75 2.02
N TYR A 10 -6.46 -9.32 1.28
CA TYR A 10 -5.19 -10.05 1.22
C TYR A 10 -4.46 -10.03 2.57
N TYR A 11 -4.42 -8.88 3.24
CA TYR A 11 -3.86 -8.73 4.57
C TYR A 11 -4.58 -9.63 5.56
N ASP A 12 -5.91 -9.53 5.64
CA ASP A 12 -6.73 -10.33 6.57
C ASP A 12 -6.47 -11.84 6.42
N LYS A 13 -6.24 -12.31 5.20
CA LYS A 13 -5.96 -13.72 4.90
C LYS A 13 -4.55 -14.16 5.26
N ASN A 14 -3.58 -13.25 5.39
CA ASN A 14 -2.16 -13.59 5.52
C ASN A 14 -1.51 -13.08 6.82
N THR A 15 -2.20 -12.32 7.67
CA THR A 15 -1.67 -11.83 8.95
C THR A 15 -1.03 -12.92 9.81
N HIS A 16 -1.66 -14.10 9.87
CA HIS A 16 -1.17 -15.26 10.62
C HIS A 16 0.18 -15.83 10.13
N LYS A 17 0.64 -15.44 8.94
CA LYS A 17 1.92 -15.87 8.37
C LYS A 17 3.08 -14.92 8.70
N GLY A 18 2.85 -13.87 9.49
CA GLY A 18 3.83 -12.81 9.72
C GLY A 18 3.90 -11.79 8.57
N PHE A 19 2.83 -11.68 7.78
CA PHE A 19 2.69 -10.67 6.74
C PHE A 19 2.02 -9.42 7.30
N GLU A 20 2.69 -8.27 7.18
CA GLU A 20 2.24 -6.99 7.72
C GLU A 20 2.13 -5.92 6.63
N ILE A 21 1.15 -5.02 6.77
CA ILE A 21 0.98 -3.84 5.92
C ILE A 21 0.88 -2.60 6.80
N ILE A 22 1.51 -1.50 6.38
CA ILE A 22 1.25 -0.17 6.92
C ILE A 22 0.92 0.77 5.76
N GLY A 23 -0.27 1.36 5.77
CA GLY A 23 -0.66 2.34 4.77
C GLY A 23 -0.20 3.74 5.15
N LEU A 24 0.60 4.38 4.30
CA LEU A 24 1.00 5.77 4.46
C LEU A 24 0.08 6.67 3.64
N ALA A 25 -0.80 7.40 4.32
CA ALA A 25 -1.75 8.29 3.69
C ALA A 25 -1.13 9.67 3.45
N PHE A 26 -0.94 9.98 2.16
CA PHE A 26 -0.65 11.33 1.70
C PHE A 26 -1.95 11.99 1.26
N GLU A 27 -2.46 12.92 2.06
CA GLU A 27 -3.75 13.57 1.81
C GLU A 27 -3.56 14.91 1.08
N LYS A 28 -4.56 15.41 0.36
CA LYS A 28 -4.45 16.72 -0.32
C LYS A 28 -4.64 17.92 0.63
N THR A 29 -5.13 17.66 1.84
CA THR A 29 -5.46 18.71 2.80
C THR A 29 -4.30 18.95 3.75
N ASP A 30 -4.07 20.22 4.11
CA ASP A 30 -3.08 20.59 5.12
C ASP A 30 -3.60 20.46 6.56
N THR A 31 -4.89 20.20 6.76
CA THR A 31 -5.49 20.05 8.10
C THR A 31 -5.48 18.59 8.53
N PHE A 32 -4.76 18.28 9.62
CA PHE A 32 -4.66 16.92 10.15
C PHE A 32 -6.03 16.28 10.44
N SER A 33 -6.95 17.00 11.08
CA SER A 33 -8.30 16.49 11.38
C SER A 33 -9.07 16.07 10.13
N LYS A 34 -8.95 16.86 9.04
CA LYS A 34 -9.59 16.54 7.76
C LYS A 34 -8.92 15.33 7.08
N ALA A 35 -7.59 15.23 7.15
CA ALA A 35 -6.86 14.05 6.68
C ALA A 35 -7.30 12.77 7.42
N VAL A 36 -7.38 12.82 8.74
CA VAL A 36 -7.86 11.71 9.58
C VAL A 36 -9.29 11.32 9.19
N SER A 37 -10.20 12.29 9.02
CA SER A 37 -11.58 12.01 8.62
C SER A 37 -11.67 11.32 7.26
N ASN A 38 -10.89 11.77 6.27
CA ASN A 38 -10.82 11.15 4.96
C ASN A 38 -10.29 9.70 5.02
N VAL A 39 -9.20 9.49 5.76
CA VAL A 39 -8.58 8.17 5.90
C VAL A 39 -9.50 7.21 6.66
N LYS A 40 -10.19 7.65 7.71
CA LYS A 40 -11.22 6.84 8.39
C LYS A 40 -12.36 6.45 7.46
N ARG A 41 -12.80 7.35 6.59
CA ARG A 41 -13.83 7.04 5.57
C ARG A 41 -13.33 5.98 4.58
N LEU A 42 -12.07 6.09 4.13
CA LEU A 42 -11.43 5.08 3.28
C LEU A 42 -11.36 3.72 4.00
N GLN A 43 -10.85 3.73 5.24
CA GLN A 43 -10.70 2.56 6.09
C GLN A 43 -12.02 1.81 6.24
N LYS A 44 -13.10 2.52 6.59
CA LYS A 44 -14.44 1.95 6.75
C LYS A 44 -14.99 1.42 5.43
N ARG A 45 -14.81 2.15 4.33
CA ARG A 45 -15.34 1.75 3.00
C ARG A 45 -14.74 0.44 2.51
N PHE A 46 -13.43 0.24 2.72
CA PHE A 46 -12.72 -0.95 2.22
C PHE A 46 -12.42 -1.99 3.30
N LYS A 47 -12.95 -1.81 4.52
CA LYS A 47 -12.74 -2.71 5.67
C LYS A 47 -11.24 -2.97 5.91
N ILE A 48 -10.45 -1.91 5.89
CA ILE A 48 -9.00 -2.00 6.08
C ILE A 48 -8.69 -2.24 7.56
N ASN A 49 -8.09 -3.39 7.86
CA ASN A 49 -7.70 -3.78 9.22
C ASN A 49 -6.21 -3.57 9.54
N TYR A 50 -5.39 -3.25 8.54
CA TYR A 50 -4.01 -2.85 8.76
C TYR A 50 -3.90 -1.37 9.20
N PRO A 51 -2.84 -0.97 9.92
CA PRO A 51 -2.63 0.41 10.33
C PRO A 51 -2.55 1.39 9.17
N LEU A 52 -3.22 2.54 9.32
CA LEU A 52 -3.13 3.68 8.40
C LEU A 52 -2.54 4.89 9.13
N LEU A 53 -1.44 5.43 8.63
CA LEU A 53 -0.74 6.59 9.19
C LEU A 53 -0.93 7.80 8.29
N ILE A 54 -1.22 8.97 8.87
CA ILE A 54 -1.20 10.23 8.13
C ILE A 54 0.25 10.66 7.97
N ALA A 55 0.79 10.54 6.77
CA ALA A 55 2.20 10.83 6.50
C ALA A 55 2.41 12.34 6.27
N SER A 56 1.73 12.90 5.27
CA SER A 56 1.85 14.32 4.93
C SER A 56 0.80 14.78 3.92
N ASN A 57 0.95 16.02 3.45
CA ASN A 57 0.33 16.44 2.20
C ASN A 57 1.04 15.76 1.00
N ARG A 58 0.31 15.37 -0.05
CA ARG A 58 0.84 14.80 -1.29
C ARG A 58 1.96 15.64 -1.92
N ASP A 59 1.88 16.96 -1.80
CA ASP A 59 2.88 17.88 -2.37
C ASP A 59 4.21 17.87 -1.61
N LYS A 60 4.26 17.24 -0.42
CA LYS A 60 5.42 17.22 0.47
C LYS A 60 6.16 15.87 0.47
N ILE A 61 5.86 14.97 -0.47
CA ILE A 61 6.44 13.62 -0.50
C ILE A 61 7.97 13.60 -0.55
N LYS A 62 8.59 14.48 -1.34
CA LYS A 62 10.06 14.59 -1.41
C LYS A 62 10.68 14.98 -0.06
N LYS A 63 9.98 15.80 0.72
CA LYS A 63 10.43 16.24 2.05
C LYS A 63 10.29 15.13 3.09
N THR A 64 9.20 14.37 3.06
CA THR A 64 8.91 13.34 4.06
C THR A 64 9.50 11.97 3.75
N MET A 65 9.73 11.67 2.46
CA MET A 65 10.33 10.42 1.99
C MET A 65 11.54 10.73 1.10
N PRO A 66 12.59 11.39 1.61
CA PRO A 66 13.73 11.83 0.81
C PRO A 66 14.57 10.67 0.24
N ARG A 67 14.39 9.44 0.75
CA ARG A 67 15.04 8.24 0.19
C ARG A 67 14.28 7.62 -0.97
N LEU A 68 13.05 8.08 -1.24
CA LEU A 68 12.24 7.61 -2.37
C LEU A 68 12.52 8.49 -3.60
N ASN A 69 13.79 8.54 -4.03
CA ASN A 69 14.28 9.44 -5.07
C ASN A 69 13.54 9.28 -6.41
N ASN A 70 13.03 8.08 -6.71
CA ASN A 70 12.32 7.76 -7.96
C ASN A 70 10.82 7.58 -7.73
N PHE A 71 10.19 8.38 -6.85
CA PHE A 71 8.74 8.36 -6.70
C PHE A 71 8.06 8.83 -7.99
N ILE A 72 7.34 7.92 -8.65
CA ILE A 72 6.67 8.18 -9.94
C ILE A 72 5.21 8.60 -9.74
N GLY A 73 4.51 8.05 -8.73
CA GLY A 73 3.11 8.39 -8.51
C GLY A 73 2.40 7.51 -7.47
N PHE A 74 1.17 7.90 -7.14
CA PHE A 74 0.30 7.12 -6.27
C PHE A 74 -0.62 6.17 -7.09
N PRO A 75 -0.97 4.99 -6.54
CA PRO A 75 -0.39 4.40 -5.33
C PRO A 75 1.05 3.91 -5.58
N THR A 76 1.83 3.70 -4.52
CA THR A 76 3.13 3.02 -4.58
C THR A 76 3.19 2.01 -3.45
N THR A 77 3.44 0.74 -3.79
CA THR A 77 3.68 -0.35 -2.85
C THR A 77 5.19 -0.58 -2.71
N ILE A 78 5.70 -0.59 -1.48
CA ILE A 78 7.09 -0.95 -1.16
C ILE A 78 7.05 -2.26 -0.38
N ILE A 79 7.72 -3.29 -0.88
CA ILE A 79 7.78 -4.60 -0.24
C ILE A 79 9.15 -4.79 0.41
N LEU A 80 9.13 -5.11 1.70
CA LEU A 80 10.30 -5.38 2.51
C LEU A 80 10.36 -6.87 2.85
N ASP A 81 11.56 -7.42 3.02
CA ASP A 81 11.75 -8.74 3.65
C ASP A 81 11.84 -8.64 5.18
N LYS A 82 11.99 -9.79 5.85
CA LYS A 82 12.14 -9.89 7.33
C LYS A 82 13.39 -9.18 7.87
N SER A 83 14.37 -8.88 7.01
CA SER A 83 15.55 -8.08 7.35
C SER A 83 15.37 -6.58 7.05
N HIS A 84 14.14 -6.16 6.76
CA HIS A 84 13.76 -4.79 6.40
C HIS A 84 14.46 -4.24 5.16
N LYS A 85 14.93 -5.11 4.25
CA LYS A 85 15.50 -4.70 2.98
C LYS A 85 14.40 -4.53 1.94
N VAL A 86 14.49 -3.47 1.13
CA VAL A 86 13.57 -3.26 0.01
C VAL A 86 13.82 -4.31 -1.06
N ARG A 87 12.77 -5.09 -1.38
CA ARG A 87 12.82 -6.16 -2.37
C ARG A 87 12.09 -5.81 -3.66
N LYS A 88 11.04 -5.01 -3.57
CA LYS A 88 10.30 -4.52 -4.73
C LYS A 88 9.67 -3.17 -4.42
N VAL A 89 9.66 -2.28 -5.41
CA VAL A 89 8.86 -1.05 -5.42
C VAL A 89 7.99 -1.10 -6.65
N HIS A 90 6.68 -0.94 -6.48
CA HIS A 90 5.71 -0.93 -7.55
C HIS A 90 4.93 0.38 -7.51
N ALA A 91 5.04 1.19 -8.56
CA ALA A 91 4.30 2.44 -8.71
C ALA A 91 3.13 2.24 -9.67
N GLY A 92 1.96 2.72 -9.28
CA GLY A 92 0.70 2.43 -9.94
C GLY A 92 0.04 1.15 -9.40
N PHE A 93 -1.12 0.83 -9.96
CA PHE A 93 -1.86 -0.40 -9.66
C PHE A 93 -2.76 -0.75 -10.84
N SER A 94 -2.66 -1.96 -11.35
CA SER A 94 -3.56 -2.48 -12.39
C SER A 94 -4.86 -2.91 -11.73
N GLY A 95 -5.91 -2.08 -11.78
CA GLY A 95 -7.22 -2.40 -11.22
C GLY A 95 -7.97 -3.49 -11.98
N ALA A 96 -9.05 -4.01 -11.41
CA ALA A 96 -9.87 -5.07 -12.03
C ALA A 96 -10.37 -4.74 -13.45
N ALA A 97 -10.53 -3.46 -13.77
CA ALA A 97 -10.89 -3.01 -15.11
C ALA A 97 -9.83 -3.32 -16.19
N THR A 98 -8.60 -3.66 -15.81
CA THR A 98 -7.50 -4.01 -16.73
C THR A 98 -7.50 -5.49 -17.16
N GLY A 99 -8.45 -6.30 -16.66
CA GLY A 99 -8.64 -7.69 -17.08
C GLY A 99 -7.42 -8.57 -16.77
N ILE A 100 -6.82 -9.16 -17.81
CA ILE A 100 -5.69 -10.10 -17.68
C ILE A 100 -4.52 -9.48 -16.90
N ALA A 101 -4.24 -8.19 -17.09
CA ALA A 101 -3.16 -7.52 -16.37
C ALA A 101 -3.38 -7.48 -14.85
N TYR A 102 -4.64 -7.43 -14.39
CA TYR A 102 -4.96 -7.49 -12.97
C TYR A 102 -4.74 -8.89 -12.40
N GLU A 103 -5.15 -9.93 -13.12
CA GLU A 103 -4.94 -11.32 -12.68
C GLU A 103 -3.46 -11.66 -12.62
N GLN A 104 -2.67 -11.28 -13.65
CA GLN A 104 -1.21 -11.41 -13.63
C GLN A 104 -0.59 -10.68 -12.44
N TYR A 105 -1.02 -9.44 -12.17
CA TYR A 105 -0.55 -8.69 -11.01
C TYR A 105 -0.83 -9.43 -9.69
N LYS A 106 -2.03 -10.00 -9.51
CA LYS A 106 -2.40 -10.73 -8.30
C LYS A 106 -1.53 -11.97 -8.09
N ASP A 107 -1.32 -12.74 -9.14
CA ASP A 107 -0.52 -13.97 -9.10
C ASP A 107 0.95 -13.65 -8.81
N GLU A 108 1.52 -12.67 -9.52
CA GLU A 108 2.89 -12.21 -9.28
C GLU A 108 3.07 -11.66 -7.86
N PHE A 109 2.11 -10.88 -7.38
CA PHE A 109 2.14 -10.36 -6.01
C PHE A 109 2.11 -11.51 -5.00
N HIS A 110 1.18 -12.45 -5.15
CA HIS A 110 1.05 -13.56 -4.22
C HIS A 110 2.30 -14.45 -4.19
N LEU A 111 2.80 -14.86 -5.37
CA LEU A 111 4.01 -15.68 -5.47
C LEU A 111 5.24 -14.97 -4.86
N PHE A 112 5.35 -13.66 -5.06
CA PHE A 112 6.44 -12.89 -4.50
C PHE A 112 6.38 -12.82 -2.97
N ILE A 113 5.19 -12.59 -2.40
CA ILE A 113 5.02 -12.58 -0.94
C ILE A 113 5.27 -13.96 -0.33
N GLU A 114 4.74 -15.04 -0.91
CA GLU A 114 5.00 -16.41 -0.41
C GLU A 114 6.49 -16.75 -0.44
N LYS A 115 7.22 -16.32 -1.48
CA LYS A 115 8.68 -16.46 -1.53
C LYS A 115 9.35 -15.74 -0.35
N LEU A 116 9.00 -14.49 -0.08
CA LEU A 116 9.59 -13.72 1.04
C LEU A 116 9.20 -14.27 2.41
N LEU A 117 8.01 -14.88 2.54
CA LEU A 117 7.58 -15.53 3.77
C LEU A 117 8.36 -16.82 4.06
N ALA A 118 8.80 -17.53 3.01
CA ALA A 118 9.60 -18.75 3.11
C ALA A 118 11.11 -18.49 3.34
N GLU A 119 11.60 -17.28 3.08
CA GLU A 119 12.97 -16.83 3.42
C GLU A 119 13.14 -16.62 4.93
#